data_AF-A0A6H5G0I2-F1
#
_entry.id   AF-A0A6H5G0I2-F1
#
_cell.length_a   1.000
_cell.length_b   1.000
_cell.length_c   1.000
_cell.angle_alpha   90.00
_cell.angle_beta   90.00
_cell.angle_gamma   90.00
#
_symmetry.space_group_name_H-M   'P 1'
#
loop_
_entity.id
_entity.type
_entity.pdbx_description
1 polymer ?
#
loop_
_entity_poly.entity_id
_entity_poly.type
_entity_poly.pdbx_seq_one_letter_code
_entity_poly.pdbx_strand_id
1 'polypeptide(L)'
;MAVLYLQCFLLDSAVLEIREETEEALLHAIITDLEPSSPAFKVAPSYTLYLIARYRASTHYRPELTPTERAHRLTLMLARVAAMIHNVIQERYCDVKGLAMWLANASELLHFLKCDRHISAFSLDAQDTLADAVQIGF
;
A
#
# COMPACT_ATOMS: atom_id res chain seq x y z
N MET A 1 -13.17 15.55 -7.37
CA MET A 1 -13.60 14.80 -8.57
C MET A 1 -12.94 15.43 -9.77
N ALA A 2 -12.11 14.67 -10.51
CA ALA A 2 -11.35 15.06 -11.72
C ALA A 2 -9.83 15.27 -11.55
N VAL A 3 -9.10 14.19 -11.22
CA VAL A 3 -7.77 13.92 -11.82
C VAL A 3 -7.73 12.47 -12.33
N LEU A 4 -8.87 11.96 -12.79
CA LEU A 4 -9.03 10.59 -13.33
C LEU A 4 -9.11 10.55 -14.86
N TYR A 5 -8.87 11.66 -15.54
CA TYR A 5 -8.96 11.74 -16.99
C TYR A 5 -7.75 12.53 -17.52
N LEU A 6 -6.62 11.88 -17.82
CA LEU A 6 -5.87 12.08 -19.08
C LEU A 6 -4.49 11.39 -19.21
N GLN A 7 -4.13 10.38 -18.43
CA GLN A 7 -2.86 9.65 -18.67
C GLN A 7 -3.07 8.15 -18.91
N CYS A 8 -4.05 7.85 -19.76
CA CYS A 8 -4.46 6.50 -20.14
C CYS A 8 -3.94 6.06 -21.52
N PHE A 9 -2.96 6.74 -22.13
CA PHE A 9 -2.62 6.47 -23.55
C PHE A 9 -1.32 5.74 -23.87
N LEU A 10 -0.41 5.45 -22.93
CA LEU A 10 0.76 4.60 -23.20
C LEU A 10 1.19 3.82 -21.94
N LEU A 11 1.08 2.48 -22.00
CA LEU A 11 1.50 1.44 -21.04
C LEU A 11 0.54 1.07 -19.88
N ASP A 12 -0.17 -0.06 -20.05
CA ASP A 12 -0.50 -1.16 -19.10
C ASP A 12 -0.31 -1.00 -17.57
N SER A 13 -0.59 0.15 -16.96
CA SER A 13 -0.65 0.27 -15.50
C SER A 13 -1.58 1.40 -15.12
N ALA A 14 -2.65 1.07 -14.39
CA ALA A 14 -3.42 2.08 -13.68
C ALA A 14 -2.47 2.80 -12.70
N VAL A 15 -2.28 4.10 -12.87
CA VAL A 15 -1.43 4.90 -12.00
C VAL A 15 -2.32 5.74 -11.09
N LEU A 16 -2.10 5.66 -9.77
CA LEU A 16 -2.75 6.53 -8.78
C LEU A 16 -1.76 7.60 -8.32
N GLU A 17 -1.94 8.83 -8.80
CA GLU A 17 -1.14 9.98 -8.38
C GLU A 17 -1.72 10.59 -7.09
N ILE A 18 -0.88 10.72 -6.06
CA ILE A 18 -1.25 11.29 -4.76
C ILE A 18 -0.28 12.41 -4.42
N ARG A 19 -0.81 13.53 -3.92
CA ARG A 19 0.01 14.61 -3.38
C ARG A 19 0.58 14.17 -2.03
N GLU A 20 1.88 14.33 -1.81
CA GLU A 20 2.54 13.96 -0.54
C GLU A 20 1.87 14.57 0.70
N GLU A 21 1.37 15.80 0.59
CA GLU A 21 0.63 16.52 1.66
C GLU A 21 -0.68 15.82 2.07
N THR A 22 -1.23 14.96 1.20
CA THR A 22 -2.43 14.16 1.46
C THR A 22 -2.13 12.67 1.63
N GLU A 23 -0.89 12.24 1.41
CA GLU A 23 -0.50 10.82 1.46
C GLU A 23 -0.79 10.23 2.84
N GLU A 24 -0.40 10.93 3.90
CA GLU A 24 -0.62 10.46 5.28
C GLU A 24 -2.11 10.35 5.63
N ALA A 25 -2.91 11.36 5.27
CA ALA A 25 -4.35 11.34 5.49
C ALA A 25 -5.03 10.23 4.67
N LEU A 26 -4.57 9.98 3.44
CA LEU A 26 -5.08 8.91 2.60
C LEU A 26 -4.70 7.53 3.14
N LEU A 27 -3.46 7.35 3.59
CA LEU A 27 -3.01 6.10 4.22
C LEU A 27 -3.84 5.80 5.47
N HIS A 28 -4.10 6.80 6.31
CA HIS A 28 -5.01 6.65 7.45
C HIS A 28 -6.44 6.29 7.02
N ALA A 29 -6.98 6.95 6.00
CA ALA A 29 -8.32 6.64 5.51
C ALA A 29 -8.44 5.20 4.93
N ILE A 30 -7.39 4.71 4.27
CA ILE A 30 -7.37 3.36 3.67
C ILE A 30 -7.10 2.28 4.72
N ILE A 31 -6.24 2.57 5.71
CA ILE A 31 -5.72 1.55 6.65
C ILE A 31 -6.44 1.57 8.00
N THR A 32 -6.68 2.75 8.57
CA THR A 32 -7.19 2.90 9.94
C THR A 32 -8.71 3.10 9.99
N ASP A 33 -9.26 3.92 9.10
CA ASP A 33 -10.67 4.34 9.14
C ASP A 33 -11.60 3.41 8.34
N LEU A 34 -11.06 2.34 7.76
CA LEU A 34 -11.81 1.44 6.90
C LEU A 34 -12.80 0.60 7.71
N GLU A 35 -14.09 0.85 7.50
CA GLU A 35 -15.16 0.03 8.06
C GLU A 35 -15.38 -1.26 7.23
N PRO A 36 -15.23 -2.46 7.82
CA PRO A 36 -15.42 -3.74 7.12
C PRO A 36 -16.82 -3.94 6.53
N SER A 37 -17.81 -3.20 7.02
CA SER A 37 -19.22 -3.27 6.62
C SER A 37 -19.60 -2.34 5.47
N SER A 38 -18.69 -1.47 5.01
CA SER A 38 -19.02 -0.49 3.96
C SER A 38 -19.13 -1.15 2.58
N PRO A 39 -20.30 -1.07 1.90
CA PRO A 39 -20.50 -1.68 0.58
C PRO A 39 -19.72 -0.96 -0.54
N ALA A 40 -19.03 0.14 -0.24
CA ALA A 40 -18.43 1.05 -1.22
C ALA A 40 -17.04 0.63 -1.72
N PHE A 41 -16.33 -0.27 -1.03
CA PHE A 41 -14.95 -0.65 -1.40
C PHE A 41 -14.87 -2.09 -1.91
N LYS A 42 -15.19 -2.26 -3.20
CA LYS A 42 -14.78 -3.45 -3.98
C LYS A 42 -13.32 -3.40 -4.45
N VAL A 43 -12.63 -2.27 -4.29
CA VAL A 43 -11.18 -2.17 -4.53
C VAL A 43 -10.48 -2.53 -3.24
N ALA A 44 -9.73 -3.64 -3.23
CA ALA A 44 -9.03 -4.08 -2.03
C ALA A 44 -7.98 -3.03 -1.59
N PRO A 45 -7.91 -2.67 -0.29
CA PRO A 45 -6.86 -1.81 0.26
C PRO A 45 -5.45 -2.20 -0.20
N SER A 46 -5.15 -3.49 -0.26
CA SER A 46 -3.92 -4.08 -0.80
C SER A 46 -3.57 -3.55 -2.20
N TYR A 47 -4.53 -3.58 -3.13
CA TYR A 47 -4.34 -3.18 -4.51
C TYR A 47 -4.10 -1.67 -4.62
N THR A 48 -4.85 -0.88 -3.85
CA THR A 48 -4.65 0.58 -3.81
C THR A 48 -3.23 0.91 -3.33
N LEU A 49 -2.80 0.34 -2.20
CA LEU A 49 -1.46 0.54 -1.66
C LEU A 49 -0.36 0.09 -2.63
N TYR A 50 -0.58 -1.02 -3.35
CA TYR A 50 0.33 -1.47 -4.39
C TYR A 50 0.43 -0.48 -5.56
N LEU A 51 -0.67 0.09 -6.04
CA LEU A 51 -0.63 1.10 -7.11
C LEU A 51 0.12 2.37 -6.68
N ILE A 52 0.01 2.77 -5.41
CA ILE A 52 0.79 3.88 -4.84
C ILE A 52 2.29 3.54 -4.87
N ALA A 53 2.66 2.34 -4.42
CA ALA A 53 4.05 1.89 -4.44
C ALA A 53 4.62 1.84 -5.88
N ARG A 54 3.84 1.34 -6.85
CA ARG A 54 4.20 1.30 -8.26
C ARG A 54 4.41 2.70 -8.84
N TYR A 55 3.51 3.63 -8.55
CA TYR A 55 3.66 5.01 -8.99
C TYR A 55 4.95 5.60 -8.43
N ARG A 56 5.20 5.41 -7.13
CA ARG A 56 6.38 5.94 -6.44
C ARG A 56 7.70 5.32 -6.90
N ALA A 57 7.69 4.06 -7.35
CA ALA A 57 8.83 3.41 -7.97
C ALA A 57 9.09 3.91 -9.42
N SER A 58 8.07 4.44 -10.10
CA SER A 58 8.16 4.86 -11.50
C SER A 58 9.01 6.12 -11.68
N THR A 59 9.52 6.33 -12.90
CA THR A 59 10.22 7.57 -13.28
C THR A 59 9.29 8.78 -13.39
N HIS A 60 7.97 8.56 -13.38
CA HIS A 60 6.98 9.65 -13.38
C HIS A 60 6.82 10.30 -12.01
N TYR A 61 7.07 9.56 -10.93
CA TYR A 61 7.09 10.13 -9.60
C TYR A 61 8.34 10.99 -9.44
N ARG A 62 8.12 12.31 -9.44
CA ARG A 62 9.14 13.35 -9.27
C ARG A 62 10.38 13.09 -10.12
N PRO A 63 10.32 13.40 -11.44
CA PRO A 63 11.42 13.12 -12.37
C PRO A 63 12.75 13.78 -11.97
N GLU A 64 12.71 14.81 -11.12
CA GLU A 64 13.86 15.49 -10.53
C GLU A 64 14.63 14.65 -9.49
N LEU A 65 14.03 13.58 -8.94
CA LEU A 65 14.68 12.73 -7.95
C LEU A 65 15.69 11.78 -8.62
N THR A 66 16.84 11.61 -7.96
CA THR A 66 17.78 10.54 -8.32
C THR A 66 17.15 9.16 -8.04
N PRO A 67 17.60 8.10 -8.74
CA PRO A 67 17.11 6.75 -8.49
C PRO A 67 17.26 6.30 -7.03
N THR A 68 18.36 6.71 -6.38
CA THR A 68 18.63 6.40 -4.97
C THR A 68 17.65 7.09 -4.02
N GLU A 69 17.36 8.37 -4.25
CA GLU A 69 16.41 9.13 -3.43
C GLU A 69 14.99 8.58 -3.59
N ARG A 70 14.61 8.20 -4.81
CA ARG A 70 13.32 7.54 -5.08
C ARG A 70 13.20 6.20 -4.36
N ALA A 71 14.25 5.37 -4.43
CA ALA A 71 14.29 4.10 -3.74
C ALA A 71 14.18 4.28 -2.22
N HIS A 72 14.96 5.21 -1.64
CA HIS A 72 14.91 5.50 -0.22
C HIS A 72 13.50 5.93 0.24
N ARG A 73 12.88 6.85 -0.50
CA ARG A 73 11.51 7.28 -0.25
C ARG A 73 10.56 6.09 -0.29
N LEU A 74 10.57 5.32 -1.38
CA LEU A 74 9.72 4.13 -1.55
C LEU A 74 9.83 3.19 -0.33
N THR A 75 11.06 2.87 0.09
CA THR A 75 11.31 2.04 1.27
C THR A 75 10.66 2.60 2.52
N LEU A 76 10.81 3.91 2.80
CA LEU A 76 10.20 4.53 3.97
C LEU A 76 8.67 4.48 3.96
N MET A 77 8.03 4.70 2.80
CA MET A 77 6.56 4.62 2.71
C MET A 77 6.06 3.19 2.87
N LEU A 78 6.73 2.21 2.26
CA LEU A 78 6.35 0.81 2.41
C LEU A 78 6.50 0.32 3.86
N ALA A 79 7.58 0.72 4.54
CA ALA A 79 7.76 0.43 5.97
C ALA A 79 6.64 1.06 6.81
N ARG A 80 6.25 2.31 6.51
CA ARG A 80 5.15 2.99 7.20
C ARG A 80 3.81 2.27 6.98
N VAL A 81 3.50 1.90 5.75
CA VAL A 81 2.28 1.15 5.39
C VAL A 81 2.22 -0.18 6.12
N ALA A 82 3.32 -0.95 6.10
CA ALA A 82 3.38 -2.23 6.78
C ALA A 82 3.19 -2.09 8.29
N ALA A 83 3.81 -1.09 8.92
CA ALA A 83 3.63 -0.80 10.34
C ALA A 83 2.18 -0.41 10.68
N MET A 84 1.52 0.41 9.85
CA MET A 84 0.10 0.76 10.05
C MET A 84 -0.80 -0.48 9.96
N ILE A 85 -0.59 -1.34 8.97
CA ILE A 85 -1.36 -2.60 8.82
C ILE A 85 -1.14 -3.51 10.03
N HIS A 86 0.13 -3.69 10.44
CA HIS A 86 0.47 -4.47 11.62
C HIS A 86 -0.24 -3.94 12.86
N ASN A 87 -0.22 -2.63 13.10
CA ASN A 87 -0.90 -2.01 14.23
C ASN A 87 -2.42 -2.22 14.19
N VAL A 88 -3.06 -2.08 13.03
CA VAL A 88 -4.50 -2.31 12.90
C VAL A 88 -4.86 -3.78 13.19
N ILE A 89 -4.04 -4.73 12.75
CA ILE A 89 -4.22 -6.16 13.07
C ILE A 89 -4.13 -6.38 14.59
N GLN A 90 -3.15 -5.77 15.26
CA GLN A 90 -2.99 -5.88 16.72
C GLN A 90 -4.13 -5.20 17.49
N GLU A 91 -4.57 -4.01 17.07
CA GLU A 91 -5.62 -3.25 17.77
C GLU A 91 -7.02 -3.85 17.59
N ARG A 92 -7.28 -4.46 16.42
CA ARG A 92 -8.58 -5.04 16.06
C ARG A 92 -8.69 -6.53 16.36
N TYR A 93 -7.83 -7.10 17.20
CA TYR A 93 -7.78 -8.54 17.48
C TYR A 93 -9.12 -9.14 17.99
N CYS A 94 -9.98 -8.33 18.61
CA CYS A 94 -11.33 -8.74 19.05
C CYS A 94 -12.41 -8.67 17.95
N ASP A 95 -12.15 -8.02 16.80
CA ASP A 95 -13.08 -7.93 15.67
C ASP A 95 -12.71 -8.94 14.59
N VAL A 96 -13.30 -10.12 14.65
CA VAL A 96 -13.02 -11.25 13.74
C VAL A 96 -13.20 -10.86 12.26
N LYS A 97 -14.17 -9.99 11.93
CA LYS A 97 -14.41 -9.57 10.54
C LYS A 97 -13.34 -8.60 10.06
N GLY A 98 -13.00 -7.60 10.88
CA GLY A 98 -11.91 -6.67 10.61
C GLY A 98 -10.56 -7.38 10.50
N LEU A 99 -10.30 -8.33 11.39
CA LEU A 99 -9.08 -9.14 11.40
C LEU A 99 -8.95 -9.99 10.14
N ALA A 100 -10.00 -10.74 9.76
CA ALA A 100 -9.97 -11.56 8.54
C ALA A 100 -9.75 -10.71 7.28
N MET A 101 -10.37 -9.53 7.20
CA MET A 101 -10.16 -8.57 6.13
C MET A 101 -8.69 -8.10 6.08
N TRP A 102 -8.12 -7.70 7.22
CA TRP A 102 -6.74 -7.19 7.25
C TRP A 102 -5.68 -8.26 7.04
N LEU A 103 -5.89 -9.48 7.52
CA LEU A 103 -5.01 -10.63 7.22
C LEU A 103 -5.01 -10.97 5.72
N ALA A 104 -6.18 -10.93 5.06
CA ALA A 104 -6.28 -11.13 3.63
C ALA A 104 -5.55 -10.03 2.84
N ASN A 105 -5.79 -8.76 3.20
CA ASN A 105 -5.13 -7.61 2.56
C ASN A 105 -3.61 -7.58 2.80
N ALA A 106 -3.15 -7.92 4.00
CA ALA A 106 -1.73 -8.01 4.33
C ALA A 106 -1.05 -9.12 3.52
N SER A 107 -1.68 -10.29 3.41
CA SER A 107 -1.17 -11.42 2.62
C SER A 107 -1.08 -11.08 1.13
N GLU A 108 -2.10 -10.41 0.60
CA GLU A 108 -2.13 -10.01 -0.80
C GLU A 108 -1.11 -8.91 -1.11
N LEU A 109 -0.98 -7.89 -0.24
CA LEU A 109 0.05 -6.87 -0.37
C LEU A 109 1.46 -7.48 -0.29
N LEU A 110 1.70 -8.37 0.67
CA LEU A 110 2.97 -9.10 0.79
C LEU A 110 3.31 -9.86 -0.49
N HIS A 111 2.32 -10.51 -1.10
CA HIS A 111 2.48 -11.20 -2.38
C HIS A 111 2.87 -10.22 -3.49
N PHE A 112 2.16 -9.10 -3.62
CA PHE A 112 2.48 -8.08 -4.64
C PHE A 112 3.90 -7.52 -4.47
N LEU A 113 4.32 -7.20 -3.25
CA LEU A 113 5.66 -6.69 -2.97
C LEU A 113 6.74 -7.72 -3.33
N LYS A 114 6.53 -9.00 -3.03
CA LYS A 114 7.47 -10.10 -3.36
C LYS A 114 7.57 -10.33 -4.87
N CYS A 115 6.44 -10.32 -5.58
CA CYS A 115 6.39 -10.66 -7.00
C CYS A 115 6.84 -9.52 -7.93
N ASP A 116 6.79 -8.27 -7.48
CA ASP A 116 7.22 -7.14 -8.29
C ASP A 116 8.73 -6.93 -8.25
N ARG A 117 9.41 -7.26 -9.34
CA ARG A 117 10.87 -7.11 -9.49
C ARG A 117 11.41 -5.70 -9.23
N HIS A 118 10.61 -4.65 -9.43
CA HIS A 118 11.06 -3.26 -9.25
C HIS A 118 10.83 -2.74 -7.83
N ILE A 119 10.03 -3.45 -7.02
CA ILE A 119 9.68 -3.05 -5.65
C ILE A 119 10.30 -4.01 -4.63
N SER A 120 10.38 -5.30 -4.94
CA SER A 120 10.76 -6.37 -4.02
C SER A 120 12.03 -6.05 -3.23
N ALA A 121 13.12 -5.67 -3.92
CA ALA A 121 14.39 -5.34 -3.28
C ALA A 121 14.35 -4.11 -2.34
N PHE A 122 13.39 -3.21 -2.51
CA PHE A 122 13.23 -1.99 -1.70
C PHE A 122 12.21 -2.14 -0.58
N SER A 123 11.61 -3.31 -0.45
CA SER A 123 10.47 -3.57 0.43
C SER A 123 10.72 -4.65 1.47
N LEU A 124 11.97 -5.09 1.67
CA LEU A 124 12.31 -6.21 2.56
C LEU A 124 11.76 -6.01 3.99
N ASP A 125 12.02 -4.87 4.62
CA ASP A 125 11.52 -4.57 5.97
C ASP A 125 9.97 -4.60 6.03
N ALA A 126 9.32 -4.10 4.98
CA ALA A 126 7.86 -4.13 4.86
C ALA A 126 7.34 -5.56 4.65
N GLN A 127 8.06 -6.38 3.89
CA GLN A 127 7.72 -7.79 3.68
C GLN A 127 7.81 -8.58 4.98
N ASP A 128 8.86 -8.36 5.78
CA ASP A 128 9.05 -9.02 7.08
C ASP A 128 7.94 -8.59 8.05
N THR A 129 7.68 -7.28 8.16
CA THR A 129 6.61 -6.76 9.03
C THR A 129 5.23 -7.30 8.65
N LEU A 130 4.92 -7.40 7.35
CA LEU A 130 3.65 -7.97 6.88
C LEU A 130 3.58 -9.49 7.10
N ALA A 131 4.70 -10.21 6.95
CA ALA A 131 4.75 -11.64 7.23
C ALA A 131 4.48 -11.92 8.71
N ASP A 132 5.11 -11.15 9.61
CA ASP A 132 4.87 -11.22 11.05
C ASP A 132 3.40 -10.91 11.38
N ALA A 133 2.83 -9.86 10.78
CA ALA A 133 1.43 -9.50 10.99
C ALA A 133 0.45 -10.61 10.59
N VAL A 134 0.72 -11.30 9.48
CA VAL A 134 -0.09 -12.42 9.01
C VAL A 134 0.09 -13.65 9.91
N GLN A 135 1.31 -13.90 10.39
CA GLN A 135 1.61 -15.05 11.22
C GLN A 135 1.02 -14.95 12.64
N ILE A 136 0.93 -13.75 13.22
CA ILE A 136 0.31 -13.53 14.55
C ILE A 136 -1.22 -13.77 14.51
N GLY A 137 -1.84 -13.72 13.33
CA GLY A 137 -3.28 -13.92 13.15
C GLY A 137 -3.76 -15.37 13.15
N PHE A 138 -2.86 -16.37 13.19
CA PHE A 138 -3.15 -17.81 13.20
C PHE A 138 -2.77 -18.46 14.53
#